data_AF-A0A524KCJ9-F1
#
_entry.id   AF-A0A524KCJ9-F1
#
_cell.length_a   1.000
_cell.length_b   1.000
_cell.length_c   1.000
_cell.angle_alpha   90.00
_cell.angle_beta   90.00
_cell.angle_gamma   90.00
#
_symmetry.space_group_name_H-M   'P 1'
#
loop_
_entity.id
_entity.type
_entity.pdbx_description
1 polymer ?
#
loop_
_entity_poly.entity_id
_entity_poly.type
_entity_poly.pdbx_seq_one_letter_code
_entity_poly.pdbx_strand_id
1 'polypeptide(L)'
;MIGRLLGKAAKIEPEEIPVVVTAFLLFFCVLGGYFAVRPVRETVGTILGSERVTDLYVVTWIVSLAVVPLYGWACTKFRRSDFLPWIYGVVALSLAGVGVMLATDEGNLAVAQFFYVWISVLNLFIVSVFWSFLLELFDANQTRRLFGVIAAGGTTGALVGPLLTDITVTWIGNPGVLYMGAGLFVVAIFCQRQLLRVGARMPSDPAAPRAPDRPMGGNPFSGFSLVLKSPYLLGISLFVILLASVNTFLYFEQLRLVSETFTDNEQRTQVFARLDYIVQGLTVLLQ
;
A
#
# COMPACT_ATOMS: atom_id res chain seq x y z
N MET A 1 15.30 -19.30 -18.09
CA MET A 1 15.12 -20.23 -16.94
C MET A 1 13.94 -19.83 -16.06
N ILE A 2 13.82 -18.55 -15.67
CA ILE A 2 12.68 -17.99 -14.92
C ILE A 2 11.31 -18.25 -15.61
N GLY A 3 11.23 -18.11 -16.95
CA GLY A 3 9.98 -18.40 -17.69
C GLY A 3 9.51 -19.86 -17.67
N ARG A 4 10.42 -20.84 -17.46
CA ARG A 4 10.05 -22.27 -17.36
C ARG A 4 9.54 -22.66 -15.96
N LEU A 5 9.99 -21.96 -14.92
CA LEU A 5 9.50 -22.15 -13.54
C LEU A 5 8.13 -21.48 -13.35
N LEU A 6 7.95 -20.28 -13.91
CA LEU A 6 6.67 -19.58 -13.90
C LEU A 6 5.58 -20.32 -14.69
N GLY A 7 5.91 -20.89 -15.85
CA GLY A 7 4.96 -21.64 -16.69
C GLY A 7 4.44 -22.97 -16.12
N LYS A 8 5.05 -23.50 -15.04
CA LYS A 8 4.57 -24.72 -14.34
C LYS A 8 3.70 -24.42 -13.13
N ALA A 9 3.88 -23.29 -12.46
CA ALA A 9 3.12 -22.93 -11.24
C ALA A 9 1.83 -22.16 -11.56
N ALA A 10 1.84 -21.34 -12.60
CA ALA A 10 0.66 -20.72 -13.18
C ALA A 10 0.74 -21.02 -14.68
N LYS A 11 -0.36 -21.49 -15.29
CA LYS A 11 -0.46 -21.58 -16.75
C LYS A 11 -0.24 -20.16 -17.30
N ILE A 12 0.98 -19.77 -17.63
CA ILE A 12 1.34 -18.45 -18.15
C ILE A 12 1.75 -18.68 -19.59
N GLU A 13 1.06 -18.03 -20.52
CA GLU A 13 1.44 -18.13 -21.92
C GLU A 13 2.73 -17.31 -22.18
N PRO A 14 3.61 -17.73 -23.11
CA PRO A 14 4.89 -17.07 -23.35
C PRO A 14 4.76 -15.57 -23.66
N GLU A 15 3.65 -15.19 -24.29
CA GLU A 15 3.30 -13.82 -24.66
C GLU A 15 2.87 -12.97 -23.46
N GLU A 16 2.44 -13.61 -22.36
CA GLU A 16 1.97 -12.95 -21.14
C GLU A 16 3.09 -12.67 -20.12
N ILE A 17 4.21 -13.41 -20.21
CA ILE A 17 5.37 -13.27 -19.32
C ILE A 17 5.82 -11.81 -19.13
N PRO A 18 6.06 -11.00 -20.18
CA PRO A 18 6.59 -9.65 -19.98
C PRO A 18 5.58 -8.74 -19.26
N VAL A 19 4.28 -8.94 -19.46
CA VAL A 19 3.22 -8.19 -18.76
C VAL A 19 3.15 -8.61 -17.29
N VAL A 20 3.20 -9.91 -17.02
CA VAL A 20 3.21 -10.45 -15.64
C VAL A 20 4.42 -9.96 -14.86
N VAL A 21 5.62 -10.03 -15.45
CA VAL A 21 6.86 -9.56 -14.80
C VAL A 21 6.79 -8.06 -14.53
N THR A 22 6.30 -7.27 -15.48
CA THR A 22 6.22 -5.82 -15.29
C THR A 22 5.14 -5.44 -14.26
N ALA A 23 4.02 -6.16 -14.21
CA ALA A 23 2.97 -5.99 -13.19
C ALA A 23 3.46 -6.42 -11.79
N PHE A 24 4.22 -7.52 -11.72
CA PHE A 24 4.90 -7.97 -10.50
C PHE A 24 5.86 -6.91 -9.97
N LEU A 25 6.74 -6.40 -10.84
CA LEU A 25 7.70 -5.35 -10.47
C LEU A 25 7.00 -4.05 -10.08
N LEU A 26 5.92 -3.68 -10.78
CA LEU A 26 5.10 -2.55 -10.41
C LEU A 26 4.56 -2.70 -8.98
N PHE A 27 3.93 -3.83 -8.65
CA PHE A 27 3.37 -4.02 -7.32
C PHE A 27 4.44 -4.11 -6.24
N PHE A 28 5.56 -4.74 -6.56
CA PHE A 28 6.74 -4.80 -5.71
C PHE A 28 7.26 -3.40 -5.38
N CYS A 29 7.43 -2.52 -6.37
CA CYS A 29 7.92 -1.16 -6.13
C CYS A 29 6.92 -0.31 -5.34
N VAL A 30 5.61 -0.46 -5.64
CA VAL A 30 4.54 0.28 -4.97
C VAL A 30 4.42 -0.12 -3.49
N LEU A 31 4.32 -1.41 -3.19
CA LEU A 31 4.27 -1.87 -1.80
C LEU A 31 5.62 -1.76 -1.11
N GLY A 32 6.73 -2.03 -1.79
CA GLY A 32 8.07 -1.85 -1.25
C GLY A 32 8.32 -0.40 -0.84
N GLY A 33 7.95 0.58 -1.65
CA GLY A 33 8.07 2.00 -1.32
C GLY A 33 7.19 2.39 -0.12
N TYR A 34 5.94 1.94 -0.11
CA TYR A 34 5.02 2.21 1.01
C TYR A 34 5.51 1.58 2.33
N PHE A 35 5.83 0.29 2.32
CA PHE A 35 6.30 -0.43 3.50
C PHE A 35 7.71 -0.03 3.93
N ALA A 36 8.55 0.49 3.05
CA ALA A 36 9.83 1.10 3.45
C ALA A 36 9.62 2.38 4.26
N VAL A 37 8.63 3.19 3.89
CA VAL A 37 8.32 4.48 4.54
C VAL A 37 7.51 4.29 5.82
N ARG A 38 6.73 3.21 5.93
CA ARG A 38 5.87 2.94 7.08
C ARG A 38 6.62 2.95 8.43
N PRO A 39 7.78 2.31 8.62
CA PRO A 39 8.55 2.41 9.86
C PRO A 39 8.90 3.84 10.27
N VAL A 40 9.20 4.72 9.30
CA VAL A 40 9.45 6.15 9.55
C VAL A 40 8.20 6.83 10.09
N ARG A 41 7.02 6.46 9.57
CA ARG A 41 5.72 6.93 10.08
C ARG A 41 5.52 6.53 11.54
N GLU A 42 5.86 5.29 11.90
CA GLU A 42 5.73 4.81 13.28
C GLU A 42 6.68 5.56 14.23
N THR A 43 7.93 5.80 13.81
CA THR A 43 8.87 6.64 14.57
C THR A 43 8.34 8.05 14.77
N VAL A 44 7.81 8.68 13.72
CA VAL A 44 7.16 10.00 13.83
C VAL A 44 5.99 9.94 14.83
N GLY A 45 5.22 8.85 14.86
CA GLY A 45 4.20 8.60 15.88
C GLY A 45 4.76 8.60 17.31
N THR A 46 5.92 7.98 17.54
CA THR A 46 6.58 8.01 18.86
C THR A 46 7.01 9.41 19.28
N ILE A 47 7.47 10.23 18.33
CA ILE A 47 7.91 11.62 18.59
C ILE A 47 6.70 12.52 18.92
N LEU A 48 5.58 12.33 18.22
CA LEU A 48 4.37 13.11 18.42
C LEU A 48 3.69 12.84 19.77
N GLY A 49 3.86 11.63 20.32
CA GLY A 49 3.27 11.17 21.57
C GLY A 49 1.87 10.55 21.38
N SER A 50 1.47 9.68 22.32
CA SER A 50 0.23 8.89 22.26
C SER A 50 -1.04 9.74 22.18
N GLU A 51 -1.10 10.88 22.87
CA GLU A 51 -2.25 11.80 22.82
C GLU A 51 -2.46 12.36 21.41
N ARG A 52 -1.42 12.94 20.80
CA ARG A 52 -1.52 13.49 19.44
C ARG A 52 -1.75 12.40 18.41
N VAL A 53 -1.12 11.23 18.56
CA VAL A 53 -1.39 10.10 17.67
C VAL A 53 -2.88 9.74 17.72
N THR A 54 -3.50 9.71 18.90
CA THR A 54 -4.94 9.46 19.05
C THR A 54 -5.79 10.48 18.29
N ASP A 55 -5.46 11.77 18.38
CA ASP A 55 -6.14 12.80 17.58
C ASP A 55 -5.92 12.59 16.07
N LEU A 56 -4.71 12.17 15.66
CA LEU A 56 -4.40 11.89 14.26
C LEU A 56 -5.17 10.67 13.73
N TYR A 57 -5.57 9.71 14.56
CA TYR A 57 -6.48 8.64 14.14
C TYR A 57 -7.84 9.22 13.74
N VAL A 58 -8.39 10.17 14.52
CA VAL A 58 -9.65 10.85 14.21
C VAL A 58 -9.51 11.67 12.93
N VAL A 59 -8.42 12.43 12.79
CA VAL A 59 -8.14 13.20 11.57
C VAL A 59 -8.00 12.27 10.36
N THR A 60 -7.25 11.19 10.49
CA THR A 60 -7.08 10.19 9.42
C THR A 60 -8.42 9.59 9.02
N TRP A 61 -9.29 9.28 9.98
CA TRP A 61 -10.62 8.76 9.71
C TRP A 61 -11.47 9.76 8.90
N ILE A 62 -11.50 11.02 9.31
CA ILE A 62 -12.22 12.10 8.59
C ILE A 62 -11.66 12.28 7.17
N VAL A 63 -10.34 12.38 7.04
CA VAL A 63 -9.68 12.57 5.74
C VAL A 63 -9.93 11.36 4.83
N SER A 64 -9.84 10.14 5.37
CA SER A 64 -10.12 8.92 4.60
C SER A 64 -11.57 8.89 4.10
N LEU A 65 -12.53 9.29 4.95
CA LEU A 65 -13.95 9.37 4.59
C LEU A 65 -14.21 10.41 3.49
N ALA A 66 -13.42 11.49 3.42
CA ALA A 66 -13.49 12.47 2.36
C ALA A 66 -12.77 12.03 1.07
N VAL A 67 -11.61 11.39 1.19
CA VAL A 67 -10.77 10.97 0.05
C VAL A 67 -11.40 9.80 -0.73
N VAL A 68 -12.05 8.85 -0.06
CA VAL A 68 -12.65 7.68 -0.73
C VAL A 68 -13.71 8.08 -1.78
N PRO A 69 -14.72 8.92 -1.47
CA PRO A 69 -15.66 9.42 -2.46
C PRO A 69 -15.00 10.26 -3.56
N LEU A 70 -14.01 11.08 -3.19
CA LEU A 70 -13.30 11.94 -4.14
C LEU A 70 -12.49 11.12 -5.16
N TYR A 71 -11.86 10.04 -4.70
CA TYR A 71 -11.21 9.05 -5.54
C TYR A 71 -12.22 8.32 -6.43
N GLY A 72 -13.33 7.84 -5.86
CA GLY A 72 -14.41 7.20 -6.62
C GLY A 72 -14.96 8.10 -7.72
N TRP A 73 -15.16 9.38 -7.43
CA TRP A 73 -15.56 10.38 -8.42
C TRP A 73 -14.48 10.61 -9.48
N ALA A 74 -13.21 10.75 -9.09
CA ALA A 74 -12.10 10.90 -10.04
C ALA A 74 -12.02 9.72 -11.02
N CYS A 75 -12.27 8.50 -10.54
CA CYS A 75 -12.33 7.29 -11.37
C CYS A 75 -13.48 7.27 -12.38
N THR A 76 -14.52 8.09 -12.22
CA THR A 76 -15.59 8.21 -13.24
C THR A 76 -15.24 9.20 -14.34
N LYS A 77 -14.34 10.15 -14.08
CA LYS A 77 -13.97 11.20 -15.03
C LYS A 77 -12.70 10.90 -15.82
N PHE A 78 -11.76 10.17 -15.25
CA PHE A 78 -10.45 9.92 -15.86
C PHE A 78 -10.23 8.42 -16.07
N ARG A 79 -9.60 8.07 -17.20
CA ARG A 79 -9.07 6.71 -17.40
C ARG A 79 -8.00 6.45 -16.36
N ARG A 80 -8.12 5.35 -15.60
CA ARG A 80 -7.23 5.08 -14.46
C ARG A 80 -5.78 4.89 -14.92
N SER A 81 -5.56 4.41 -16.14
CA SER A 81 -4.24 4.32 -16.79
C SER A 81 -3.48 5.65 -16.86
N ASP A 82 -4.18 6.77 -17.05
CA ASP A 82 -3.58 8.11 -17.20
C ASP A 82 -3.48 8.83 -15.86
N PHE A 83 -4.35 8.50 -14.90
CA PHE A 83 -4.38 9.09 -13.56
C PHE A 83 -3.33 8.47 -12.62
N LEU A 84 -3.01 7.19 -12.80
CA LEU A 84 -2.11 6.45 -11.92
C LEU A 84 -0.68 7.02 -11.81
N PRO A 85 -0.01 7.43 -12.91
CA PRO A 85 1.32 8.03 -12.84
C PRO A 85 1.32 9.36 -12.07
N TRP A 86 0.22 10.11 -12.16
CA TRP A 86 0.05 11.36 -11.41
C TRP A 86 -0.06 11.10 -9.92
N ILE A 87 -0.86 10.11 -9.51
CA ILE A 87 -0.94 9.71 -8.09
C ILE A 87 0.45 9.34 -7.59
N TYR A 88 1.15 8.40 -8.25
CA TYR A 88 2.48 7.97 -7.84
C TYR A 88 3.51 9.10 -7.87
N GLY A 89 3.39 10.03 -8.81
CA GLY A 89 4.22 11.23 -8.89
C GLY A 89 3.98 12.18 -7.70
N VAL A 90 2.72 12.40 -7.32
CA VAL A 90 2.36 13.19 -6.14
C VAL A 90 2.87 12.50 -4.87
N VAL A 91 2.76 11.17 -4.77
CA VAL A 91 3.34 10.42 -3.64
C VAL A 91 4.85 10.63 -3.59
N ALA A 92 5.58 10.40 -4.69
CA ALA A 92 7.02 10.59 -4.74
C ALA A 92 7.47 12.02 -4.38
N LEU A 93 6.79 13.03 -4.93
CA LEU A 93 7.07 14.44 -4.64
C LEU A 93 6.77 14.79 -3.18
N SER A 94 5.66 14.29 -2.62
CA SER A 94 5.31 14.51 -1.22
C SER A 94 6.34 13.88 -0.28
N LEU A 95 6.81 12.66 -0.58
CA LEU A 95 7.85 11.99 0.19
C LEU A 95 9.19 12.74 0.10
N ALA A 96 9.57 13.18 -1.09
CA ALA A 96 10.77 13.99 -1.27
C ALA A 96 10.67 15.34 -0.52
N GLY A 97 9.52 16.00 -0.60
CA GLY A 97 9.26 17.27 0.10
C GLY A 97 9.30 17.12 1.62
N VAL A 98 8.66 16.08 2.16
CA VAL A 98 8.75 15.76 3.59
C VAL A 98 10.19 15.39 3.98
N GLY A 99 10.91 14.65 3.13
CA GLY A 99 12.33 14.34 3.34
C GLY A 99 13.21 15.58 3.43
N VAL A 100 13.00 16.57 2.56
CA VAL A 100 13.72 17.86 2.62
C VAL A 100 13.38 18.60 3.91
N MET A 101 12.09 18.69 4.26
CA MET A 101 11.65 19.43 5.44
C MET A 101 12.15 18.80 6.74
N LEU A 102 12.14 17.47 6.83
CA LEU A 102 12.69 16.75 7.99
C LEU A 102 14.21 16.87 8.06
N ALA A 103 14.92 16.93 6.93
CA ALA A 103 16.36 17.16 6.93
C ALA A 103 16.74 18.57 7.39
N THR A 104 15.85 19.56 7.22
CA THR A 104 16.08 20.94 7.67
C THR A 104 15.62 21.20 9.10
N ASP A 105 14.53 20.56 9.53
CA ASP A 105 13.93 20.72 10.84
C ASP A 105 13.20 19.43 11.25
N GLU A 106 13.93 18.53 11.91
CA GLU A 106 13.39 17.27 12.42
C GLU A 106 12.28 17.49 13.47
N GLY A 107 12.23 18.67 14.09
CA GLY A 107 11.28 19.03 15.13
C GLY A 107 9.96 19.59 14.60
N ASN A 108 9.75 19.68 13.29
CA ASN A 108 8.55 20.31 12.75
C ASN A 108 7.30 19.43 12.93
N LEU A 109 6.55 19.69 14.00
CA LEU A 109 5.31 18.98 14.33
C LEU A 109 4.28 18.98 13.19
N ALA A 110 4.17 20.07 12.43
CA ALA A 110 3.17 20.16 11.35
C ALA A 110 3.50 19.21 10.19
N VAL A 111 4.79 19.12 9.82
CA VAL A 111 5.27 18.20 8.78
C VAL A 111 5.09 16.75 9.24
N ALA A 112 5.43 16.46 10.49
CA ALA A 112 5.24 15.14 11.11
C ALA A 112 3.76 14.71 11.09
N GLN A 113 2.84 15.58 11.50
CA GLN A 113 1.39 15.31 11.48
C GLN A 113 0.86 15.11 10.06
N PHE A 114 1.24 15.98 9.12
CA PHE A 114 0.87 15.86 7.71
C PHE A 114 1.35 14.53 7.14
N PHE A 115 2.62 14.18 7.35
CA PHE A 115 3.21 12.93 6.89
C PHE A 115 2.49 11.71 7.48
N TYR A 116 2.20 11.71 8.78
CA TYR A 116 1.49 10.62 9.44
C TYR A 116 0.12 10.35 8.82
N VAL A 117 -0.70 11.41 8.67
CA VAL A 117 -2.04 11.32 8.08
C VAL A 117 -1.94 10.92 6.60
N TRP A 118 -1.01 11.53 5.88
CA TRP A 118 -0.81 11.27 4.46
C TRP A 118 -0.48 9.80 4.19
N ILE A 119 0.53 9.22 4.84
CA ILE A 119 0.89 7.80 4.71
C ILE A 119 -0.29 6.89 5.10
N SER A 120 -1.04 7.26 6.14
CA SER A 120 -2.18 6.46 6.59
C SER A 120 -3.33 6.44 5.57
N VAL A 121 -3.59 7.56 4.91
CA VAL A 121 -4.58 7.65 3.82
C VAL A 121 -4.07 6.96 2.56
N LEU A 122 -2.77 7.11 2.24
CA LEU A 122 -2.09 6.43 1.13
C LEU A 122 -2.31 4.91 1.18
N ASN A 123 -2.20 4.32 2.36
CA ASN A 123 -2.39 2.88 2.59
C ASN A 123 -3.74 2.37 2.05
N LEU A 124 -4.82 3.13 2.29
CA LEU A 124 -6.17 2.69 1.95
C LEU A 124 -6.38 2.67 0.44
N PHE A 125 -5.77 3.60 -0.29
CA PHE A 125 -6.00 3.70 -1.73
C PHE A 125 -5.00 2.88 -2.54
N ILE A 126 -3.74 2.77 -2.12
CA ILE A 126 -2.65 2.31 -2.97
C ILE A 126 -2.91 0.91 -3.54
N VAL A 127 -3.45 0.02 -2.72
CA VAL A 127 -3.84 -1.34 -3.08
C VAL A 127 -5.07 -1.33 -4.00
N SER A 128 -6.10 -0.56 -3.65
CA SER A 128 -7.33 -0.45 -4.45
C SER A 128 -7.08 0.10 -5.85
N VAL A 129 -6.24 1.13 -5.97
CA VAL A 129 -5.90 1.73 -7.28
C VAL A 129 -5.12 0.74 -8.13
N PHE A 130 -4.16 0.04 -7.53
CA PHE A 130 -3.37 -0.97 -8.22
C PHE A 130 -4.26 -2.10 -8.79
N TRP A 131 -5.14 -2.67 -7.98
CA TRP A 131 -6.05 -3.72 -8.45
C TRP A 131 -7.03 -3.22 -9.50
N SER A 132 -7.57 -2.01 -9.33
CA SER A 132 -8.47 -1.39 -10.31
C SER A 132 -7.78 -1.21 -11.67
N PHE A 133 -6.51 -0.79 -11.66
CA PHE A 133 -5.70 -0.65 -12.88
C PHE A 133 -5.40 -1.99 -13.55
N LEU A 134 -5.07 -3.04 -12.79
CA LEU A 134 -4.88 -4.37 -13.36
C LEU A 134 -6.14 -4.92 -14.01
N LEU A 135 -7.31 -4.73 -13.37
CA LEU A 135 -8.59 -5.19 -13.90
C LEU A 135 -8.99 -4.50 -15.22
N GLU A 136 -8.45 -3.32 -15.50
CA GLU A 136 -8.63 -2.64 -16.80
C GLU A 136 -7.72 -3.21 -17.89
N LEU A 137 -6.59 -3.81 -17.50
CA LEU A 137 -5.59 -4.33 -18.44
C LEU A 137 -5.80 -5.81 -18.78
N PHE A 138 -6.30 -6.61 -17.83
CA PHE A 138 -6.42 -8.06 -17.95
C PHE A 138 -7.87 -8.52 -18.11
N ASP A 139 -8.08 -9.54 -18.95
CA ASP A 139 -9.37 -10.19 -19.08
C ASP A 139 -9.71 -11.07 -17.86
N ALA A 140 -10.97 -11.48 -17.71
CA ALA A 140 -11.43 -12.28 -16.58
C ALA A 140 -10.68 -13.62 -16.41
N ASN A 141 -10.32 -14.27 -17.53
CA ASN A 141 -9.54 -15.52 -17.51
C ASN A 141 -8.08 -15.29 -17.10
N GLN A 142 -7.47 -14.22 -17.59
CA GLN A 142 -6.10 -13.84 -17.24
C GLN A 142 -6.02 -13.45 -15.76
N THR A 143 -6.99 -12.68 -15.27
CA THR A 143 -7.10 -12.28 -13.87
C THR A 143 -7.01 -13.48 -12.92
N ARG A 144 -7.79 -14.54 -13.16
CA ARG A 144 -7.79 -15.75 -12.31
C ARG A 144 -6.44 -16.50 -12.29
N ARG A 145 -5.70 -16.48 -13.41
CA ARG A 145 -4.43 -17.23 -13.56
C ARG A 145 -3.23 -16.42 -13.07
N LEU A 146 -3.22 -15.11 -13.34
CA LEU A 146 -2.03 -14.26 -13.23
C LEU A 146 -2.00 -13.47 -11.93
N PHE A 147 -3.15 -13.15 -11.33
CA PHE A 147 -3.21 -12.31 -10.12
C PHE A 147 -2.48 -12.94 -8.93
N GLY A 148 -2.46 -14.28 -8.81
CA GLY A 148 -1.70 -14.94 -7.74
C GLY A 148 -0.19 -14.63 -7.83
N VAL A 149 0.38 -14.71 -9.03
CA VAL A 149 1.80 -14.38 -9.24
C VAL A 149 2.04 -12.89 -9.04
N ILE A 150 1.17 -12.03 -9.55
CA ILE A 150 1.30 -10.57 -9.38
C ILE A 150 1.18 -10.18 -7.89
N ALA A 151 0.25 -10.78 -7.15
CA ALA A 151 0.09 -10.58 -5.71
C ALA A 151 1.34 -10.94 -4.93
N ALA A 152 2.03 -12.03 -5.32
CA ALA A 152 3.30 -12.41 -4.71
C ALA A 152 4.37 -11.31 -4.84
N GLY A 153 4.32 -10.48 -5.89
CA GLY A 153 5.19 -9.29 -6.03
C GLY A 153 4.93 -8.24 -4.97
N GLY A 154 3.65 -8.02 -4.64
CA GLY A 154 3.25 -7.14 -3.53
C GLY A 154 3.75 -7.67 -2.18
N THR A 155 3.54 -8.96 -1.88
CA THR A 155 4.03 -9.59 -0.66
C THR A 155 5.56 -9.52 -0.55
N THR A 156 6.26 -9.77 -1.66
CA THR A 156 7.72 -9.64 -1.72
C THR A 156 8.15 -8.20 -1.46
N GLY A 157 7.45 -7.21 -2.04
CA GLY A 157 7.69 -5.79 -1.79
C GLY A 157 7.45 -5.41 -0.33
N ALA A 158 6.37 -5.91 0.27
CA ALA A 158 6.03 -5.67 1.66
C ALA A 158 7.02 -6.29 2.66
N LEU A 159 7.76 -7.32 2.26
CA LEU A 159 8.85 -7.90 3.05
C LEU A 159 10.18 -7.18 2.81
N VAL A 160 10.52 -6.91 1.55
CA VAL A 160 11.80 -6.27 1.18
C VAL A 160 11.83 -4.79 1.57
N GLY A 161 10.70 -4.08 1.53
CA GLY A 161 10.61 -2.66 1.88
C GLY A 161 11.13 -2.36 3.29
N PRO A 162 10.53 -2.95 4.35
CA PRO A 162 11.00 -2.76 5.72
C PRO A 162 12.42 -3.31 5.92
N LEU A 163 12.79 -4.42 5.27
CA LEU A 163 14.16 -4.95 5.34
C LEU A 163 15.19 -3.93 4.81
N LEU A 164 14.91 -3.28 3.67
CA LEU A 164 15.76 -2.22 3.15
C LEU A 164 15.84 -1.06 4.14
N THR A 165 14.73 -0.68 4.76
CA THR A 165 14.71 0.37 5.79
C THR A 165 15.56 0.00 7.01
N ASP A 166 15.44 -1.21 7.56
CA ASP A 166 16.27 -1.67 8.70
C ASP A 166 17.76 -1.57 8.42
N ILE A 167 18.20 -1.98 7.22
CA ILE A 167 19.61 -1.99 6.83
C ILE A 167 20.12 -0.56 6.54
N THR A 168 19.30 0.28 5.92
CA THR A 168 19.74 1.59 5.38
C THR A 168 19.50 2.77 6.33
N VAL A 169 18.52 2.70 7.23
CA VAL A 169 18.11 3.86 8.04
C VAL A 169 19.23 4.39 8.93
N THR A 170 20.07 3.52 9.50
CA THR A 170 21.18 3.95 10.36
C THR A 170 22.32 4.63 9.60
N TRP A 171 22.36 4.50 8.27
CA TRP A 171 23.39 5.09 7.41
C TRP A 171 22.91 6.36 6.71
N ILE A 172 21.65 6.39 6.28
CA ILE A 172 21.08 7.45 5.44
C ILE A 172 20.08 8.33 6.23
N GLY A 173 19.75 7.94 7.47
CA GLY A 173 18.78 8.62 8.32
C GLY A 173 17.33 8.46 7.88
N ASN A 174 16.40 8.98 8.69
CA ASN A 174 14.97 8.98 8.36
C ASN A 174 14.63 9.71 7.04
N PRO A 175 15.22 10.88 6.73
CA PRO A 175 15.01 11.54 5.43
C PRO A 175 15.49 10.69 4.25
N GLY A 176 16.60 9.96 4.41
CA GLY A 176 17.16 9.04 3.43
C GLY A 176 16.17 7.96 2.99
N VAL A 177 15.47 7.37 3.96
CA VAL A 177 14.45 6.35 3.71
C VAL A 177 13.28 6.93 2.91
N LEU A 178 12.90 8.19 3.15
CA LEU A 178 11.86 8.86 2.37
C LEU A 178 12.27 9.07 0.91
N TYR A 179 13.53 9.43 0.65
CA TYR A 179 14.05 9.52 -0.72
C TYR A 179 14.12 8.14 -1.41
N MET A 180 14.47 7.09 -0.66
CA MET A 180 14.44 5.71 -1.17
C MET A 180 13.01 5.31 -1.55
N GLY A 181 12.02 5.58 -0.69
CA GLY A 181 10.60 5.36 -0.98
C GLY A 181 10.14 6.15 -2.21
N ALA A 182 10.48 7.44 -2.30
CA ALA A 182 10.20 8.28 -3.46
C ALA A 182 10.80 7.70 -4.74
N GLY A 183 12.05 7.22 -4.69
CA GLY A 183 12.72 6.54 -5.79
C GLY A 183 11.97 5.29 -6.25
N LEU A 184 11.50 4.46 -5.32
CA LEU A 184 10.69 3.28 -5.63
C LEU A 184 9.36 3.65 -6.31
N PHE A 185 8.70 4.74 -5.89
CA PHE A 185 7.50 5.23 -6.58
C PHE A 185 7.80 5.78 -7.98
N VAL A 186 8.96 6.42 -8.18
CA VAL A 186 9.40 6.85 -9.51
C VAL A 186 9.66 5.64 -10.41
N VAL A 187 10.34 4.60 -9.90
CA VAL A 187 10.53 3.33 -10.61
C VAL A 187 9.18 2.67 -10.92
N ALA A 188 8.21 2.73 -10.00
CA ALA A 188 6.85 2.25 -10.23
C ALA A 188 6.19 2.96 -11.42
N ILE A 189 6.36 4.28 -11.58
CA ILE A 189 5.87 5.01 -12.77
C ILE A 189 6.49 4.47 -14.07
N PHE A 190 7.80 4.18 -14.05
CA PHE A 190 8.46 3.57 -15.22
C PHE A 190 7.94 2.16 -15.50
N CYS A 191 7.79 1.31 -14.48
CA CYS A 191 7.20 -0.02 -14.61
C CYS A 191 5.77 0.06 -15.15
N GLN A 192 4.94 0.99 -14.66
CA GLN A 192 3.58 1.18 -15.15
C GLN A 192 3.54 1.57 -16.63
N ARG A 193 4.40 2.51 -17.06
CA ARG A 193 4.50 2.91 -18.48
C ARG A 193 4.95 1.75 -19.35
N GLN A 194 5.90 0.94 -18.88
CA GLN A 194 6.31 -0.27 -19.60
C GLN A 194 5.18 -1.29 -19.65
N LEU A 195 4.41 -1.45 -18.56
CA LEU A 195 3.28 -2.37 -18.52
C LEU A 195 2.23 -2.00 -19.55
N LEU A 196 1.88 -0.71 -19.68
CA LEU A 196 0.97 -0.23 -20.71
C LEU A 196 1.50 -0.49 -22.14
N ARG A 197 2.81 -0.30 -22.38
CA ARG A 197 3.43 -0.56 -23.68
C ARG A 197 3.42 -2.03 -24.06
N VAL A 198 3.72 -2.92 -23.12
CA VAL A 198 3.73 -4.36 -23.37
C VAL A 198 2.30 -4.91 -23.42
N GLY A 199 1.40 -4.42 -22.57
CA GLY A 199 -0.01 -4.78 -22.58
C GLY A 199 -0.74 -4.37 -23.87
N ALA A 200 -0.37 -3.24 -24.49
CA ALA A 200 -0.89 -2.86 -25.80
C ALA A 200 -0.51 -3.84 -26.94
N ARG A 201 0.49 -4.71 -26.73
CA ARG A 201 0.93 -5.73 -27.70
C ARG A 201 0.32 -7.10 -27.45
N MET A 202 -0.44 -7.27 -26.36
CA MET A 202 -1.15 -8.52 -26.11
C MET A 202 -2.30 -8.69 -27.11
N PRO A 203 -2.52 -9.90 -27.64
CA PRO A 203 -3.77 -10.23 -28.30
C PRO A 203 -4.92 -10.08 -27.28
N SER A 204 -5.72 -9.02 -27.42
CA SER A 204 -6.97 -8.90 -26.67
C SER A 204 -8.03 -9.71 -27.39
N ASP A 205 -8.66 -10.68 -26.72
CA ASP A 205 -9.80 -11.40 -27.29
C ASP A 205 -11.00 -10.42 -27.36
N PRO A 206 -11.48 -10.03 -28.55
CA PRO A 206 -12.61 -9.10 -28.68
C PRO A 206 -13.90 -9.66 -28.07
N ALA A 207 -13.97 -10.99 -27.88
CA ALA A 207 -15.14 -11.69 -27.34
C ALA A 207 -15.04 -11.93 -25.82
N ALA A 208 -13.91 -11.61 -25.18
CA ALA A 208 -13.80 -11.75 -23.73
C ALA A 208 -14.71 -10.72 -23.04
N PRO A 209 -15.63 -11.16 -22.16
CA PRO A 209 -16.47 -10.23 -21.42
C PRO A 209 -15.59 -9.40 -20.48
N ARG A 210 -15.36 -8.13 -20.86
CA ARG A 210 -14.85 -7.11 -19.93
C ARG A 210 -15.79 -7.08 -18.73
N ALA A 211 -15.22 -7.09 -17.53
CA ALA A 211 -15.99 -7.09 -16.30
C ALA A 211 -17.10 -6.03 -16.41
N PRO A 212 -18.38 -6.39 -16.20
CA PRO A 212 -19.48 -5.46 -16.39
C PRO A 212 -19.27 -4.27 -15.46
N ASP A 213 -19.06 -3.11 -16.07
CA ASP A 213 -18.95 -1.80 -15.43
C ASP A 213 -20.35 -1.33 -15.00
N ARG A 214 -21.07 -2.21 -14.28
CA ARG A 214 -22.32 -1.84 -13.65
C ARG A 214 -21.93 -1.06 -12.39
N PRO A 215 -22.31 0.22 -12.26
CA PRO A 215 -22.27 0.86 -10.97
C PRO A 215 -23.05 -0.06 -10.01
N MET A 216 -22.49 -0.35 -8.85
CA MET A 216 -23.24 -0.98 -7.75
C MET A 216 -24.34 0.00 -7.35
N GLY A 217 -25.46 -0.05 -8.09
CA GLY A 217 -26.66 0.69 -7.80
C GLY A 217 -27.28 0.12 -6.54
N GLY A 218 -27.25 0.90 -5.47
CA GLY A 218 -27.83 0.55 -4.18
C GLY A 218 -27.72 1.72 -3.21
N ASN A 219 -28.64 1.78 -2.26
CA ASN A 219 -28.53 2.74 -1.16
C ASN A 219 -27.29 2.38 -0.33
N PRO A 220 -26.28 3.27 -0.14
CA PRO A 220 -25.08 2.97 0.66
C PRO A 220 -25.39 2.49 2.09
N PHE A 221 -26.54 2.89 2.61
CA PHE A 221 -27.02 2.50 3.95
C PHE A 221 -27.76 1.15 3.98
N SER A 222 -28.06 0.53 2.83
CA SER A 222 -28.69 -0.81 2.81
C SER A 222 -27.78 -1.88 3.39
N GLY A 223 -26.45 -1.69 3.27
CA GLY A 223 -25.43 -2.54 3.89
C GLY A 223 -25.52 -2.54 5.42
N PHE A 224 -25.69 -1.37 6.04
CA PHE A 224 -25.88 -1.26 7.50
C PHE A 224 -27.13 -2.02 7.98
N SER A 225 -28.24 -1.86 7.26
CA SER A 225 -29.48 -2.59 7.57
C SER A 225 -29.33 -4.11 7.42
N LEU A 226 -28.55 -4.56 6.42
CA LEU A 226 -28.32 -5.98 6.15
C LEU A 226 -27.46 -6.63 7.24
N VAL A 227 -26.41 -5.92 7.70
CA VAL A 227 -25.56 -6.37 8.81
C VAL A 227 -26.37 -6.56 10.08
N LEU A 228 -27.20 -5.58 10.45
CA LEU A 228 -28.01 -5.63 11.67
C LEU A 228 -29.11 -6.70 11.66
N LYS A 229 -29.55 -7.16 10.47
CA LYS A 229 -30.60 -8.17 10.33
C LYS A 229 -30.07 -9.60 10.28
N SER A 230 -28.79 -9.81 10.01
CA SER A 230 -28.21 -11.15 9.87
C SER A 230 -27.35 -11.50 11.08
N PRO A 231 -27.70 -12.53 11.87
CA PRO A 231 -26.91 -12.95 13.03
C PRO A 231 -25.49 -13.39 12.65
N TYR A 232 -25.31 -13.90 11.43
CA TYR A 232 -23.99 -14.24 10.89
C TYR A 232 -23.15 -13.00 10.60
N LEU A 233 -23.73 -11.95 9.99
CA LEU A 233 -23.02 -10.70 9.72
C LEU A 233 -22.71 -9.92 11.00
N LEU A 234 -23.59 -10.00 12.01
CA LEU A 234 -23.30 -9.50 13.35
C LEU A 234 -22.12 -10.21 13.99
N GLY A 235 -22.04 -11.55 13.87
CA GLY A 235 -20.89 -12.31 14.36
C GLY A 235 -19.57 -11.89 13.72
N ILE A 236 -19.55 -11.72 12.39
CA ILE A 236 -18.38 -11.20 11.67
C ILE A 236 -18.05 -9.78 12.13
N SER A 237 -19.05 -8.90 12.23
CA SER A 237 -18.84 -7.50 12.64
C SER A 237 -18.28 -7.42 14.05
N LEU A 238 -18.81 -8.21 14.99
CA LEU A 238 -18.30 -8.30 16.35
C LEU A 238 -16.85 -8.82 16.38
N PHE A 239 -16.56 -9.87 15.63
CA PHE A 239 -15.20 -10.40 15.51
C PHE A 239 -14.22 -9.34 14.97
N VAL A 240 -14.61 -8.62 13.92
CA VAL A 240 -13.80 -7.53 13.34
C VAL A 240 -13.58 -6.40 14.34
N ILE A 241 -14.61 -6.02 15.11
CA ILE A 241 -14.48 -4.99 16.16
C ILE A 241 -13.50 -5.46 17.24
N LEU A 242 -13.67 -6.68 17.76
CA LEU A 242 -12.78 -7.23 18.79
C LEU A 242 -11.34 -7.32 18.29
N LEU A 243 -11.14 -7.81 17.06
CA LEU A 243 -9.83 -7.88 16.41
C LEU A 243 -9.21 -6.49 16.26
N ALA A 244 -9.98 -5.49 15.81
CA ALA A 244 -9.51 -4.12 15.68
C ALA A 244 -9.15 -3.50 17.04
N SER A 245 -9.92 -3.77 18.09
CA SER A 245 -9.63 -3.31 19.45
C SER A 245 -8.31 -3.90 19.96
N VAL A 246 -8.10 -5.21 19.82
CA VAL A 246 -6.85 -5.86 20.22
C VAL A 246 -5.66 -5.31 19.43
N ASN A 247 -5.78 -5.19 18.11
CA ASN A 247 -4.72 -4.64 17.26
C ASN A 247 -4.37 -3.20 17.63
N THR A 248 -5.38 -2.37 17.96
CA THR A 248 -5.16 -0.98 18.36
C THR A 248 -4.44 -0.90 19.70
N PHE A 249 -4.83 -1.73 20.67
CA PHE A 249 -4.16 -1.80 21.96
C PHE A 249 -2.69 -2.23 21.82
N LEU A 250 -2.43 -3.31 21.07
CA LEU A 250 -1.07 -3.79 20.82
C LEU A 250 -0.21 -2.75 20.11
N TYR A 251 -0.80 -1.99 19.17
CA TYR A 251 -0.10 -0.92 18.47
C TYR A 251 0.34 0.21 19.42
N PHE A 252 -0.53 0.67 20.32
CA PHE A 252 -0.16 1.71 21.27
C PHE A 252 0.90 1.24 22.27
N GLU A 253 0.81 -0.01 22.73
CA GLU A 253 1.82 -0.58 23.62
C GLU A 253 3.17 -0.75 22.89
N GLN A 254 3.14 -1.16 21.62
CA GLN A 254 4.34 -1.23 20.79
C GLN A 254 5.00 0.15 20.64
N LEU A 255 4.23 1.20 20.33
CA LEU A 255 4.73 2.57 20.26
C LEU A 255 5.36 3.01 21.58
N ARG A 256 4.69 2.72 22.69
CA ARG A 256 5.16 3.07 24.04
C ARG A 256 6.48 2.36 24.37
N LEU A 257 6.54 1.04 24.22
CA LEU A 257 7.73 0.24 24.51
C LEU A 257 8.94 0.70 23.70
N VAL A 258 8.75 0.96 22.40
CA VAL A 258 9.84 1.44 21.53
C VAL A 258 10.28 2.85 21.93
N SER A 259 9.34 3.73 22.28
CA SER A 259 9.64 5.10 22.73
C SER A 259 10.39 5.13 24.07
N GLU A 260 10.04 4.25 25.02
CA GLU A 260 10.69 4.19 26.34
C GLU A 260 12.06 3.50 26.29
N THR A 261 12.25 2.55 25.37
CA THR A 261 13.50 1.75 25.28
C THR A 261 14.58 2.42 24.44
N PHE A 262 14.20 3.13 23.37
CA PHE A 262 15.15 3.72 22.43
C PHE A 262 15.02 5.24 22.42
N THR A 263 16.13 5.95 22.60
CA THR A 263 16.19 7.42 22.57
C THR A 263 16.48 7.98 21.17
N ASP A 264 17.11 7.18 20.32
CA ASP A 264 17.51 7.55 18.96
C ASP A 264 16.43 7.24 17.91
N ASN A 265 16.10 8.21 17.05
CA ASN A 265 14.98 8.09 16.11
C ASN A 265 15.26 7.06 15.00
N GLU A 266 16.49 7.00 14.51
CA GLU A 266 16.93 6.03 13.51
C GLU A 266 16.84 4.61 14.06
N GLN A 267 17.23 4.39 15.32
CA GLN A 267 17.05 3.10 16.01
C GLN A 267 15.59 2.72 16.19
N ARG A 268 14.70 3.68 16.53
CA ARG A 268 13.25 3.41 16.60
C ARG A 268 12.73 2.94 15.24
N THR A 269 13.09 3.64 14.16
CA THR A 269 12.70 3.26 12.80
C THR A 269 13.22 1.88 12.44
N GLN A 270 14.46 1.58 12.82
CA GLN A 270 15.08 0.28 12.61
C GLN A 270 14.30 -0.85 13.29
N VAL A 271 13.89 -0.64 14.55
CA VAL A 271 13.12 -1.64 15.32
C VAL A 271 11.73 -1.85 14.73
N PHE A 272 11.02 -0.77 14.34
CA PHE A 272 9.73 -0.90 13.66
C PHE A 272 9.87 -1.66 12.33
N ALA A 273 10.91 -1.36 11.56
CA ALA A 273 11.21 -2.05 10.32
C ALA A 273 11.47 -3.55 10.53
N ARG A 274 12.19 -3.91 11.60
CA ARG A 274 12.42 -5.31 12.01
C ARG A 274 11.15 -6.04 12.37
N LEU A 275 10.31 -5.43 13.20
CA LEU A 275 9.03 -6.01 13.59
C LEU A 275 8.16 -6.26 12.36
N ASP A 276 8.11 -5.31 11.43
CA ASP A 276 7.34 -5.43 10.19
C ASP A 276 7.82 -6.61 9.32
N TYR A 277 9.11 -6.71 8.97
CA TYR A 277 9.54 -7.82 8.10
C TYR A 277 9.49 -9.18 8.81
N ILE A 278 9.68 -9.25 10.14
CA ILE A 278 9.55 -10.50 10.90
C ILE A 278 8.09 -10.99 10.86
N VAL A 279 7.13 -10.10 11.16
CA VAL A 279 5.70 -10.44 11.12
C VAL A 279 5.29 -10.87 9.71
N GLN A 280 5.74 -10.16 8.68
CA GLN A 280 5.45 -10.52 7.30
C GLN A 280 6.10 -11.86 6.91
N GLY A 281 7.34 -12.10 7.32
CA GLY A 281 8.04 -13.37 7.09
C GLY A 281 7.35 -14.56 7.76
N LEU A 282 6.96 -14.41 9.03
CA LEU A 282 6.19 -15.43 9.75
C LEU A 282 4.83 -15.69 9.10
N THR A 283 4.17 -14.63 8.63
CA THR A 283 2.89 -14.74 7.93
C THR A 283 3.04 -15.56 6.65
N VAL A 284 4.09 -15.32 5.86
CA VAL A 284 4.38 -16.11 4.64
C VAL A 284 4.71 -17.57 4.96
N LEU A 285 5.38 -17.85 6.08
CA LEU A 285 5.70 -19.22 6.49
C LEU A 285 4.48 -20.02 6.99
N LEU A 286 3.46 -19.34 7.50
CA LEU A 286 2.24 -19.95 8.04
C LEU A 286 1.11 -20.13 7.01
N GLN A 287 1.18 -19.44 5.87
CA GLN A 287 0.22 -19.53 4.76
C GLN A 287 0.44 -20.78 3.90
#